data_AF-A0A9D1CZ33-F1
#
_entry.id   AF-A0A9D1CZ33-F1
#
_cell.length_a   1.000
_cell.length_b   1.000
_cell.length_c   1.000
_cell.angle_alpha   90.00
_cell.angle_beta   90.00
_cell.angle_gamma   90.00
#
_symmetry.space_group_name_H-M   'P 1'
#
loop_
_entity.id
_entity.type
_entity.pdbx_description
1 polymer ?
#
loop_
_entity_poly.entity_id
_entity_poly.type
_entity_poly.pdbx_seq_one_letter_code
_entity_poly.pdbx_strand_id
1 'polypeptide(L)'
;MDKNELLSMLPILVGGMLVETNFILDRRIKIKSRKETKDELQKIKEQFIPKDKDYQKYNFPIIKYAILNKEENEKLLDMSKKLEEKPKIYQFYQKLSQEIKIDHLTNFLTNAQTVTVSNEKLTMTKRIIEIENGLIKFAEYNPNKNEITIYHNFVKSAINHELLHLASFNSCTQQVGLSYYDHEENKILIGKGITEGYTELLNRRYFNSKNLSYPKLKKIAELIELFYEDKKDMEADFFHANFYNLLAHLTQSISYDEAINMLIDTDYILYHPHDNKYFKNIKENMYSLYSQNHSKSEKETFKVKAKLK
;
A
#
# COMPACT_ATOMS: atom_id res chain seq x y z
N MET A 1 -6.88 -15.50 -11.83
CA MET A 1 -8.29 -15.90 -11.73
C MET A 1 -8.91 -15.57 -13.07
N ASP A 2 -9.46 -16.58 -13.74
CA ASP A 2 -10.20 -16.39 -14.99
C ASP A 2 -11.50 -15.63 -14.71
N LYS A 3 -12.01 -14.85 -15.68
CA LYS A 3 -13.29 -14.13 -15.59
C LYS A 3 -14.44 -15.09 -15.21
N ASN A 4 -14.35 -16.35 -15.63
CA ASN A 4 -15.33 -17.39 -15.33
C ASN A 4 -15.25 -17.90 -13.87
N GLU A 5 -14.06 -17.89 -13.24
CA GLU A 5 -13.91 -18.19 -11.81
C GLU A 5 -14.43 -17.05 -10.93
N LEU A 6 -14.31 -15.79 -11.40
CA LEU A 6 -14.86 -14.62 -10.70
C LEU A 6 -16.39 -14.61 -10.68
N LEU A 7 -17.01 -15.01 -11.79
CA LEU A 7 -18.47 -15.05 -11.95
C LEU A 7 -19.12 -16.20 -11.17
N SER A 8 -18.43 -17.32 -10.97
CA SER A 8 -18.94 -18.48 -10.21
C SER A 8 -18.98 -18.26 -8.69
N MET A 9 -18.35 -17.19 -8.18
CA MET A 9 -18.38 -16.80 -6.76
C MET A 9 -19.57 -15.89 -6.41
N LEU A 10 -20.41 -15.51 -7.38
CA LEU A 10 -21.71 -14.89 -7.11
C LEU A 10 -22.67 -15.98 -6.60
N PRO A 11 -23.44 -15.75 -5.51
CA PRO A 11 -24.50 -16.68 -5.14
C PRO A 11 -25.50 -16.78 -6.29
N ILE A 12 -25.52 -17.94 -6.96
CA ILE A 12 -26.57 -18.31 -7.90
C ILE A 12 -27.84 -18.47 -7.07
N LEU A 13 -28.74 -17.49 -7.16
CA LEU A 13 -30.13 -17.67 -6.78
C LEU A 13 -30.75 -18.63 -7.82
N VAL A 14 -30.64 -19.93 -7.55
CA VAL A 14 -31.44 -20.96 -8.23
C VAL A 14 -32.84 -20.87 -7.61
N GLY A 15 -33.74 -20.21 -8.32
CA GLY A 15 -35.11 -19.99 -7.88
C GLY A 15 -35.96 -19.32 -8.96
N GLY A 16 -35.98 -19.93 -10.15
CA GLY A 16 -36.91 -19.69 -11.26
C GLY A 16 -37.78 -18.43 -11.24
N MET A 17 -37.20 -17.28 -11.57
CA MET A 17 -37.91 -16.17 -12.22
C MET A 17 -36.93 -15.48 -13.17
N LEU A 18 -37.23 -15.55 -14.47
CA LEU A 18 -36.67 -14.65 -15.48
C LEU A 18 -37.16 -13.24 -15.13
N VAL A 19 -36.32 -12.48 -14.43
CA VAL A 19 -36.50 -11.04 -14.36
C VAL A 19 -35.66 -10.47 -15.49
N GLU A 20 -36.32 -10.07 -16.59
CA GLU A 20 -35.74 -9.14 -17.56
C GLU A 20 -35.51 -7.81 -16.84
N THR A 21 -34.38 -7.68 -16.15
CA THR A 21 -33.93 -6.37 -15.68
C THR A 21 -33.17 -5.70 -16.81
N ASN A 22 -33.84 -4.78 -17.49
CA ASN A 22 -33.21 -3.74 -18.29
C ASN A 22 -32.24 -2.96 -17.38
N PHE A 23 -30.96 -3.34 -17.40
CA PHE A 23 -29.91 -2.66 -16.65
C PHE A 23 -29.60 -1.32 -17.32
N ILE A 24 -30.11 -0.24 -16.74
CA ILE A 24 -29.55 1.09 -16.96
C ILE A 24 -28.20 1.11 -16.23
N LEU A 25 -27.12 0.85 -16.99
CA LEU A 25 -25.75 1.12 -16.58
C LEU A 25 -25.63 2.62 -16.27
N ASP A 26 -25.57 2.98 -14.99
CA ASP A 26 -25.15 4.31 -14.58
C ASP A 26 -23.68 4.50 -14.98
N ARG A 27 -23.45 5.19 -16.11
CA ARG A 27 -22.15 5.38 -16.79
C ARG A 27 -21.22 6.37 -16.07
N ARG A 28 -21.17 6.38 -14.73
CA ARG A 28 -20.49 7.44 -13.96
C ARG A 28 -19.28 7.02 -13.13
N ILE A 29 -18.65 5.89 -13.45
CA ILE A 29 -17.25 5.64 -13.05
C ILE A 29 -16.44 5.43 -14.32
N LYS A 30 -15.89 6.55 -14.86
CA LYS A 30 -15.01 6.51 -16.02
C LYS A 30 -13.67 5.92 -15.58
N ILE A 31 -13.35 4.72 -16.05
CA ILE A 31 -12.03 4.12 -15.88
C ILE A 31 -11.02 5.03 -16.57
N LYS A 32 -9.96 5.42 -15.86
CA LYS A 32 -8.85 6.16 -16.47
C LYS A 32 -8.17 5.24 -17.47
N SER A 33 -8.22 5.60 -18.74
CA SER A 33 -7.45 4.96 -19.78
C SER A 33 -5.95 4.97 -19.44
N ARG A 34 -5.18 4.08 -20.08
CA ARG A 34 -3.71 4.09 -19.95
C ARG A 34 -3.12 5.47 -20.26
N LYS A 35 -3.69 6.17 -21.24
CA LYS A 35 -3.29 7.53 -21.61
C LYS A 35 -3.59 8.50 -20.47
N GLU A 36 -4.83 8.55 -19.98
CA GLU A 36 -5.22 9.44 -18.87
C GLU A 36 -4.38 9.20 -17.60
N THR A 37 -4.09 7.94 -17.28
CA THR A 37 -3.24 7.60 -16.13
C THR A 37 -1.81 8.10 -16.33
N LYS A 38 -1.24 7.91 -17.53
CA LYS A 38 0.11 8.41 -17.85
C LYS A 38 0.17 9.93 -17.83
N ASP A 39 -0.84 10.61 -18.38
CA ASP A 39 -0.90 12.07 -18.41
C ASP A 39 -0.98 12.65 -16.98
N GLU A 40 -1.72 12.02 -16.07
CA GLU A 40 -1.80 12.41 -14.66
C GLU A 40 -0.50 12.15 -13.91
N LEU A 41 0.08 10.95 -14.06
CA LEU A 41 1.37 10.60 -13.47
C LEU A 41 2.51 11.49 -13.99
N GLN A 42 2.43 11.94 -15.25
CA GLN A 42 3.37 12.91 -15.81
C GLN A 42 3.23 14.29 -15.16
N LYS A 43 2.01 14.75 -14.85
CA LYS A 43 1.81 15.99 -14.07
C LYS A 43 2.38 15.88 -12.66
N ILE A 44 2.17 14.74 -12.00
CA ILE A 44 2.76 14.45 -10.69
C ILE A 44 4.29 14.48 -10.78
N LYS A 45 4.86 13.86 -11.82
CA LYS A 45 6.31 13.89 -12.07
C LYS A 45 6.85 15.32 -12.16
N GLU A 46 6.15 16.20 -12.88
CA GLU A 46 6.56 17.61 -13.06
C GLU A 46 6.49 18.43 -11.77
N GLN A 47 5.71 18.00 -10.77
CA GLN A 47 5.68 18.63 -9.44
C GLN A 47 6.88 18.19 -8.56
N PHE A 48 7.27 16.92 -8.66
CA PHE A 48 8.38 16.37 -7.87
C PHE A 48 9.75 16.60 -8.49
N ILE A 49 9.84 16.62 -9.81
CA ILE A 49 11.07 16.87 -10.56
C ILE A 49 10.88 18.25 -11.20
N PRO A 50 11.38 19.34 -10.58
CA PRO A 50 11.29 20.66 -11.19
C PRO A 50 12.08 20.72 -12.51
N LYS A 51 12.18 21.88 -13.16
CA LYS A 51 12.92 22.05 -14.44
C LYS A 51 14.37 22.58 -14.32
N ASP A 52 14.72 23.25 -13.23
CA ASP A 52 16.08 23.68 -12.89
C ASP A 52 17.00 22.62 -12.25
N LYS A 53 17.91 22.00 -13.00
CA LYS A 53 18.82 20.86 -12.67
C LYS A 53 19.54 20.78 -11.28
N ASP A 54 19.33 21.71 -10.36
CA ASP A 54 19.98 21.77 -9.04
C ASP A 54 19.47 20.73 -8.01
N TYR A 55 18.39 19.99 -8.26
CA TYR A 55 17.90 18.96 -7.30
C TYR A 55 18.76 17.70 -7.23
N GLN A 56 19.71 17.50 -8.15
CA GLN A 56 20.68 16.41 -8.02
C GLN A 56 21.56 16.54 -6.76
N LYS A 57 21.48 17.67 -6.03
CA LYS A 57 22.15 17.92 -4.75
C LYS A 57 21.28 17.66 -3.51
N TYR A 58 20.02 17.23 -3.62
CA TYR A 58 19.23 16.93 -2.43
C TYR A 58 19.75 15.66 -1.76
N ASN A 59 20.57 15.85 -0.73
CA ASN A 59 20.88 14.82 0.24
C ASN A 59 19.71 14.77 1.25
N PHE A 60 18.84 13.78 1.12
CA PHE A 60 17.79 13.54 2.12
C PHE A 60 18.43 12.81 3.30
N PRO A 61 18.57 13.44 4.48
CA PRO A 61 19.09 12.73 5.64
C PRO A 61 18.10 11.63 6.04
N ILE A 62 18.61 10.42 6.28
CA ILE A 62 17.81 9.35 6.88
C ILE A 62 17.50 9.75 8.33
N ILE A 63 16.21 9.92 8.63
CA ILE A 63 15.76 10.30 9.96
C ILE A 63 15.64 9.04 10.81
N LYS A 64 16.41 8.98 11.90
CA LYS A 64 16.25 7.92 12.90
C LYS A 64 15.10 8.25 13.84
N TYR A 65 14.26 7.25 14.12
CA TYR A 65 13.14 7.40 15.04
C TYR A 65 13.62 7.47 16.50
N ALA A 66 13.02 8.38 17.26
CA ALA A 66 13.31 8.54 18.67
C ALA A 66 12.91 7.27 19.44
N ILE A 67 13.73 6.90 20.41
CA ILE A 67 13.39 5.86 21.39
C ILE A 67 12.47 6.51 22.42
N LEU A 68 11.35 5.86 22.69
CA LEU A 68 10.39 6.37 23.66
C LEU A 68 11.00 6.41 25.06
N ASN A 69 10.74 7.50 25.78
CA ASN A 69 11.08 7.58 27.18
C ASN A 69 10.13 6.69 28.02
N LYS A 70 10.40 6.58 29.33
CA LYS A 70 9.63 5.71 30.22
C LYS A 70 8.14 6.10 30.27
N GLU A 71 7.83 7.40 30.36
CA GLU A 71 6.47 7.92 30.44
C GLU A 71 5.69 7.65 29.14
N GLU A 72 6.33 7.87 27.99
CA GLU A 72 5.75 7.57 26.69
C GLU A 72 5.44 6.08 26.52
N ASN A 73 6.36 5.20 26.95
CA ASN A 73 6.15 3.76 26.94
C ASN A 73 4.98 3.33 27.85
N GLU A 74 4.89 3.89 29.05
CA GLU A 74 3.79 3.61 29.98
C GLU A 74 2.44 4.03 29.39
N LYS A 75 2.40 5.18 28.70
CA LYS A 75 1.21 5.66 27.99
C LYS A 75 0.79 4.72 26.85
N LEU A 76 1.73 4.27 26.02
CA LEU A 76 1.42 3.30 24.96
C LEU A 76 0.93 1.96 25.51
N LEU A 77 1.50 1.51 26.64
CA LEU A 77 1.05 0.30 27.31
C LEU A 77 -0.39 0.43 27.83
N ASP A 78 -0.76 1.57 28.42
CA ASP A 78 -2.14 1.86 28.82
C ASP A 78 -3.11 1.84 27.62
N MET A 79 -2.72 2.50 26.52
CA MET A 79 -3.50 2.50 25.27
C MET A 79 -3.69 1.08 24.72
N SER A 80 -2.68 0.21 24.84
CA SER A 80 -2.76 -1.17 24.40
C SER A 80 -3.74 -2.02 25.22
N LYS A 81 -3.86 -1.75 26.53
CA LYS A 81 -4.84 -2.44 27.41
C LYS A 81 -6.27 -2.07 27.06
N LYS A 82 -6.52 -0.79 26.74
CA LYS A 82 -7.86 -0.32 26.29
C LYS A 82 -8.33 -1.01 25.02
N LEU A 83 -7.42 -1.51 24.19
CA LEU A 83 -7.80 -2.27 22.99
C LEU A 83 -8.48 -3.60 23.32
N GLU A 84 -8.36 -4.15 24.53
CA GLU A 84 -9.04 -5.39 24.96
C GLU A 84 -10.56 -5.31 24.81
N GLU A 85 -11.13 -4.10 24.91
CA GLU A 85 -12.54 -3.80 24.67
C GLU A 85 -12.95 -3.94 23.19
N LYS A 86 -11.97 -4.05 22.27
CA LYS A 86 -12.15 -4.23 20.83
C LYS A 86 -11.47 -5.53 20.36
N PRO A 87 -12.05 -6.72 20.63
CA PRO A 87 -11.35 -8.02 20.53
C PRO A 87 -10.67 -8.28 19.19
N LYS A 88 -11.28 -7.89 18.06
CA LYS A 88 -10.70 -8.10 16.72
C LYS A 88 -9.45 -7.24 16.48
N ILE A 89 -9.48 -5.98 16.93
CA ILE A 89 -8.35 -5.05 16.83
C ILE A 89 -7.24 -5.47 17.80
N TYR A 90 -7.62 -5.91 19.01
CA TYR A 90 -6.67 -6.45 19.97
C TYR A 90 -5.95 -7.71 19.47
N GLN A 91 -6.66 -8.66 18.87
CA GLN A 91 -6.04 -9.84 18.26
C GLN A 91 -5.05 -9.48 17.15
N PHE A 92 -5.35 -8.45 16.36
CA PHE A 92 -4.42 -7.92 15.38
C PHE A 92 -3.18 -7.33 16.06
N TYR A 93 -3.39 -6.46 17.06
CA TYR A 93 -2.32 -5.84 17.84
C TYR A 93 -1.37 -6.86 18.47
N GLN A 94 -1.92 -7.87 19.16
CA GLN A 94 -1.14 -8.91 19.82
C GLN A 94 -0.20 -9.65 18.86
N LYS A 95 -0.62 -9.83 17.60
CA LYS A 95 0.21 -10.45 16.58
C LYS A 95 1.22 -9.46 15.99
N LEU A 96 0.82 -8.22 15.76
CA LEU A 96 1.70 -7.19 15.21
C LEU A 96 2.85 -6.84 16.18
N SER A 97 2.56 -6.74 17.49
CA SER A 97 3.54 -6.40 18.53
C SER A 97 4.58 -7.50 18.81
N GLN A 98 4.37 -8.71 18.30
CA GLN A 98 5.39 -9.76 18.30
C GLN A 98 6.48 -9.51 17.25
N GLU A 99 6.17 -8.74 16.21
CA GLU A 99 7.02 -8.57 15.02
C GLU A 99 7.64 -7.16 14.95
N ILE A 100 6.96 -6.18 15.57
CA ILE A 100 7.27 -4.75 15.50
C ILE A 100 7.47 -4.18 16.90
N LYS A 101 8.54 -3.39 17.07
CA LYS A 101 8.81 -2.68 18.34
C LYS A 101 7.68 -1.70 18.64
N ILE A 102 7.32 -1.59 19.93
CA ILE A 102 6.19 -0.76 20.38
C ILE A 102 6.32 0.72 19.97
N ASP A 103 7.54 1.25 19.92
CA ASP A 103 7.83 2.63 19.50
C ASP A 103 7.29 2.93 18.09
N HIS A 104 7.36 1.95 17.18
CA HIS A 104 6.83 2.06 15.83
C HIS A 104 5.31 1.88 15.75
N LEU A 105 4.65 1.44 16.83
CA LEU A 105 3.20 1.23 16.89
C LEU A 105 2.44 2.44 17.43
N THR A 106 3.10 3.58 17.62
CA THR A 106 2.48 4.82 18.14
C THR A 106 1.26 5.24 17.32
N ASN A 107 1.37 5.26 15.99
CA ASN A 107 0.27 5.60 15.08
C ASN A 107 -0.90 4.62 15.22
N PHE A 108 -0.61 3.31 15.18
CA PHE A 108 -1.60 2.28 15.38
C PHE A 108 -2.36 2.44 16.71
N LEU A 109 -1.62 2.52 17.83
CA LEU A 109 -2.22 2.59 19.16
C LEU A 109 -3.10 3.82 19.30
N THR A 110 -2.71 4.95 18.71
CA THR A 110 -3.48 6.20 18.70
C THR A 110 -4.76 6.05 17.89
N ASN A 111 -4.66 5.62 16.64
CA ASN A 111 -5.81 5.52 15.72
C ASN A 111 -6.80 4.43 16.17
N ALA A 112 -6.28 3.32 16.71
CA ALA A 112 -7.10 2.18 17.14
C ALA A 112 -8.03 2.52 18.32
N GLN A 113 -7.73 3.56 19.12
CA GLN A 113 -8.63 3.99 20.20
C GLN A 113 -9.98 4.45 19.67
N THR A 114 -10.00 5.15 18.53
CA THR A 114 -11.21 5.81 18.02
C THR A 114 -11.76 5.19 16.74
N VAL A 115 -11.04 4.24 16.13
CA VAL A 115 -11.49 3.61 14.88
C VAL A 115 -12.85 2.95 15.04
N THR A 116 -13.69 3.15 14.03
CA THR A 116 -14.99 2.50 13.86
C THR A 116 -14.89 1.42 12.76
N VAL A 117 -15.66 0.34 12.92
CA VAL A 117 -15.73 -0.73 11.91
C VAL A 117 -17.18 -0.91 11.51
N SER A 118 -17.48 -0.63 10.25
CA SER A 118 -18.84 -0.69 9.67
C SER A 118 -18.94 -1.82 8.64
N ASN A 119 -20.15 -2.33 8.44
CA ASN A 119 -20.44 -3.27 7.35
C ASN A 119 -21.38 -2.58 6.38
N GLU A 120 -20.93 -2.37 5.15
CA GLU A 120 -21.73 -1.80 4.07
C GLU A 120 -21.87 -2.81 2.96
N LYS A 121 -23.08 -3.03 2.45
CA LYS A 121 -23.25 -3.87 1.26
C LYS A 121 -23.00 -3.01 0.02
N LEU A 122 -21.98 -3.36 -0.77
CA LEU A 122 -21.83 -2.76 -2.10
C LEU A 122 -23.07 -3.06 -2.95
N THR A 123 -23.51 -2.05 -3.71
CA THR A 123 -24.53 -2.24 -4.73
C THR A 123 -24.02 -3.18 -5.82
N MET A 124 -24.93 -3.93 -6.46
CA MET A 124 -24.55 -4.87 -7.53
C MET A 124 -23.79 -4.20 -8.67
N THR A 125 -24.15 -2.96 -9.02
CA THR A 125 -23.44 -2.18 -10.05
C THR A 125 -21.99 -1.90 -9.67
N LYS A 126 -21.71 -1.51 -8.42
CA LYS A 126 -20.33 -1.30 -7.94
C LYS A 126 -19.52 -2.60 -7.94
N ARG A 127 -20.13 -3.71 -7.54
CA ARG A 127 -19.50 -5.04 -7.55
C ARG A 127 -19.08 -5.49 -8.95
N ILE A 128 -19.95 -5.31 -9.95
CA ILE A 128 -19.64 -5.68 -11.34
C ILE A 128 -18.47 -4.85 -11.88
N ILE A 129 -18.48 -3.54 -11.63
CA ILE A 129 -17.39 -2.64 -12.07
C ILE A 129 -16.06 -3.04 -11.41
N GLU A 130 -16.07 -3.35 -10.12
CA GLU A 130 -14.87 -3.80 -9.40
C GLU A 130 -14.32 -5.13 -9.94
N ILE A 131 -15.20 -6.09 -10.22
CA ILE A 131 -14.85 -7.40 -10.80
C ILE A 131 -14.26 -7.24 -12.21
N GLU A 132 -14.90 -6.44 -13.07
CA GLU A 132 -14.44 -6.22 -14.46
C GLU A 132 -13.08 -5.52 -14.51
N ASN A 133 -12.77 -4.71 -13.49
CA ASN A 133 -11.49 -4.04 -13.33
C ASN A 133 -10.42 -4.89 -12.63
N GLY A 134 -10.76 -6.12 -12.22
CA GLY A 134 -9.85 -6.99 -11.48
C GLY A 134 -9.52 -6.49 -10.07
N LEU A 135 -10.32 -5.58 -9.53
CA LEU A 135 -10.14 -4.92 -8.23
C LEU A 135 -11.37 -5.16 -7.36
N ILE A 136 -11.54 -6.38 -6.84
CA ILE A 136 -12.58 -6.63 -5.82
C ILE A 136 -12.13 -5.97 -4.53
N LYS A 137 -12.88 -4.97 -4.06
CA LYS A 137 -12.60 -4.30 -2.80
C LYS A 137 -13.36 -4.99 -1.67
N PHE A 138 -12.65 -5.72 -0.83
CA PHE A 138 -13.26 -6.45 0.30
C PHE A 138 -13.51 -5.56 1.52
N ALA A 139 -12.62 -4.59 1.73
CA ALA A 139 -12.70 -3.59 2.79
C ALA A 139 -11.96 -2.31 2.37
N GLU A 140 -12.09 -1.26 3.17
CA GLU A 140 -11.37 0.00 3.04
C GLU A 140 -11.12 0.61 4.41
N TYR A 141 -9.90 1.08 4.65
CA TYR A 141 -9.63 2.09 5.66
C TYR A 141 -9.76 3.50 5.08
N ASN A 142 -10.61 4.32 5.69
CA ASN A 142 -10.76 5.73 5.38
C ASN A 142 -10.03 6.58 6.44
N PRO A 143 -8.87 7.19 6.13
CA PRO A 143 -8.09 7.97 7.09
C PRO A 143 -8.83 9.22 7.59
N ASN A 144 -9.62 9.88 6.72
CA ASN A 144 -10.33 11.11 7.07
C ASN A 144 -11.43 10.89 8.11
N LYS A 145 -12.00 9.68 8.15
CA LYS A 145 -13.05 9.29 9.10
C LYS A 145 -12.53 8.40 10.23
N ASN A 146 -11.29 7.93 10.12
CA ASN A 146 -10.74 6.83 10.91
C ASN A 146 -11.72 5.64 10.99
N GLU A 147 -12.18 5.18 9.82
CA GLU A 147 -13.22 4.14 9.69
C GLU A 147 -12.73 3.00 8.81
N ILE A 148 -13.03 1.76 9.21
CA ILE A 148 -12.88 0.58 8.35
C ILE A 148 -14.26 0.14 7.88
N THR A 149 -14.51 0.20 6.57
CA THR A 149 -15.74 -0.28 5.96
C THR A 149 -15.51 -1.65 5.34
N ILE A 150 -16.37 -2.62 5.65
CA ILE A 150 -16.33 -3.99 5.12
C ILE A 150 -17.44 -4.16 4.09
N TYR A 151 -17.07 -4.53 2.86
CA TYR A 151 -17.97 -4.58 1.70
C TYR A 151 -18.51 -5.98 1.36
N HIS A 152 -17.72 -6.98 1.70
CA HIS A 152 -17.98 -8.38 1.41
C HIS A 152 -17.75 -9.23 2.67
N ASN A 153 -18.36 -10.43 2.70
CA ASN A 153 -18.27 -11.33 3.85
C ASN A 153 -16.82 -11.46 4.34
N PHE A 154 -16.70 -11.37 5.66
CA PHE A 154 -15.49 -11.15 6.43
C PHE A 154 -14.32 -12.08 6.03
N VAL A 155 -13.42 -11.61 5.15
CA VAL A 155 -12.13 -12.27 4.92
C VAL A 155 -11.14 -11.70 5.92
N LYS A 156 -10.71 -12.49 6.91
CA LYS A 156 -9.75 -12.06 7.96
C LYS A 156 -8.51 -11.34 7.38
N SER A 157 -8.03 -11.78 6.22
CA SER A 157 -6.93 -11.14 5.49
C SER A 157 -7.24 -9.69 5.08
N ALA A 158 -8.44 -9.38 4.59
CA ALA A 158 -8.81 -8.04 4.15
C ALA A 158 -8.81 -7.06 5.34
N ILE A 159 -9.25 -7.50 6.51
CA ILE A 159 -9.27 -6.63 7.69
C ILE A 159 -7.88 -6.43 8.27
N ASN A 160 -7.03 -7.44 8.26
CA ASN A 160 -5.63 -7.25 8.62
C ASN A 160 -4.93 -6.28 7.64
N HIS A 161 -5.30 -6.31 6.36
CA HIS A 161 -4.82 -5.36 5.36
C HIS A 161 -5.23 -3.92 5.72
N GLU A 162 -6.51 -3.68 5.99
CA GLU A 162 -6.98 -2.34 6.38
C GLU A 162 -6.44 -1.89 7.75
N LEU A 163 -6.25 -2.81 8.70
CA LEU A 163 -5.63 -2.50 9.99
C LEU A 163 -4.15 -2.16 9.87
N LEU A 164 -3.45 -2.68 8.86
CA LEU A 164 -2.09 -2.27 8.53
C LEU A 164 -2.04 -0.85 7.94
N HIS A 165 -3.02 -0.47 7.10
CA HIS A 165 -3.17 0.92 6.66
C HIS A 165 -3.47 1.86 7.83
N LEU A 166 -4.34 1.46 8.75
CA LEU A 166 -4.57 2.21 9.99
C LEU A 166 -3.31 2.33 10.84
N ALA A 167 -2.51 1.25 10.92
CA ALA A 167 -1.28 1.21 11.69
C ALA A 167 -0.22 2.17 11.14
N SER A 168 -0.22 2.41 9.83
CA SER A 168 0.70 3.29 9.14
C SER A 168 0.15 4.68 8.86
N PHE A 169 -1.03 5.03 9.39
CA PHE A 169 -1.62 6.34 9.21
C PHE A 169 -1.11 7.34 10.25
N ASN A 170 -0.50 8.41 9.80
CA ASN A 170 -0.11 9.54 10.64
C ASN A 170 -1.15 10.66 10.50
N SER A 171 -1.94 10.88 11.55
CA SER A 171 -3.01 11.89 11.55
C SER A 171 -2.50 13.33 11.50
N CYS A 172 -1.26 13.60 11.91
CA CYS A 172 -0.67 14.94 11.83
C CYS A 172 -0.29 15.30 10.38
N THR A 173 0.26 14.34 9.62
CA THR A 173 0.69 14.56 8.22
C THR A 173 -0.32 14.09 7.19
N GLN A 174 -1.40 13.42 7.62
CA GLN A 174 -2.39 12.77 6.75
C GLN A 174 -1.79 11.68 5.82
N GLN A 175 -0.56 11.24 6.07
CA GLN A 175 0.14 10.23 5.27
C GLN A 175 -0.24 8.83 5.73
N VAL A 176 -0.35 7.91 4.76
CA VAL A 176 -0.57 6.47 5.00
C VAL A 176 0.58 5.69 4.41
N GLY A 177 1.29 4.93 5.24
CA GLY A 177 2.42 4.11 4.79
C GLY A 177 3.49 4.92 4.08
N LEU A 178 3.98 4.41 2.97
CA LEU A 178 5.06 5.03 2.19
C LEU A 178 4.51 5.91 1.07
N SER A 179 3.50 6.73 1.36
CA SER A 179 2.86 7.62 0.39
C SER A 179 2.99 9.09 0.77
N TYR A 180 3.10 9.95 -0.23
CA TYR A 180 3.09 11.39 -0.05
C TYR A 180 1.66 11.93 -0.19
N TYR A 181 1.24 12.67 0.82
CA TYR A 181 -0.02 13.39 0.86
C TYR A 181 0.23 14.87 0.51
N ASP A 182 -0.51 15.37 -0.47
CA ASP A 182 -0.57 16.78 -0.81
C ASP A 182 -1.71 17.45 -0.03
N HIS A 183 -1.36 18.37 0.87
CA HIS A 183 -2.31 19.09 1.70
C HIS A 183 -3.12 20.15 0.93
N GLU A 184 -2.56 20.73 -0.14
CA GLU A 184 -3.25 21.74 -0.94
C GLU A 184 -4.32 21.08 -1.80
N GLU A 185 -3.99 19.92 -2.37
CA GLU A 185 -4.89 19.12 -3.21
C GLU A 185 -5.74 18.12 -2.41
N ASN A 186 -5.49 18.01 -1.10
CA ASN A 186 -6.16 17.11 -0.15
C ASN A 186 -6.22 15.66 -0.67
N LYS A 187 -5.09 15.15 -1.18
CA LYS A 187 -5.01 13.82 -1.80
C LYS A 187 -3.61 13.21 -1.72
N ILE A 188 -3.53 11.88 -1.80
CA ILE A 188 -2.27 11.17 -2.04
C ILE A 188 -1.82 11.45 -3.47
N LEU A 189 -0.60 11.96 -3.63
CA LEU A 189 -0.02 12.33 -4.91
C LEU A 189 0.82 11.19 -5.52
N ILE A 190 1.65 10.53 -4.70
CA ILE A 190 2.58 9.48 -5.13
C ILE A 190 2.79 8.45 -4.00
N GLY A 191 3.15 7.22 -4.38
CA GLY A 191 3.56 6.17 -3.46
C GLY A 191 2.41 5.26 -3.02
N LYS A 192 1.24 5.41 -3.63
CA LYS A 192 0.09 4.56 -3.31
C LYS A 192 0.36 3.10 -3.65
N GLY A 193 0.97 2.82 -4.81
CA GLY A 193 1.30 1.48 -5.27
C GLY A 193 2.31 0.78 -4.36
N ILE A 194 3.32 1.50 -3.85
CA ILE A 194 4.26 0.93 -2.88
C ILE A 194 3.59 0.69 -1.53
N THR A 195 2.75 1.61 -1.05
CA THR A 195 1.95 1.41 0.17
C THR A 195 1.08 0.16 0.08
N GLU A 196 0.26 0.01 -0.96
CA GLU A 196 -0.58 -1.20 -1.15
C GLU A 196 0.25 -2.49 -1.27
N GLY A 197 1.35 -2.43 -2.04
CA GLY A 197 2.25 -3.55 -2.22
C GLY A 197 2.92 -3.99 -0.91
N TYR A 198 3.36 -3.03 -0.10
CA TYR A 198 4.01 -3.28 1.17
C TYR A 198 3.03 -3.71 2.25
N THR A 199 1.84 -3.11 2.32
CA THR A 199 0.74 -3.56 3.17
C THR A 199 0.45 -5.05 2.93
N GLU A 200 0.35 -5.49 1.68
CA GLU A 200 0.12 -6.90 1.38
C GLU A 200 1.33 -7.81 1.67
N LEU A 201 2.55 -7.27 1.52
CA LEU A 201 3.77 -7.97 1.92
C LEU A 201 3.79 -8.25 3.44
N LEU A 202 3.49 -7.24 4.25
CA LEU A 202 3.41 -7.35 5.71
C LEU A 202 2.23 -8.22 6.14
N ASN A 203 1.08 -8.11 5.47
CA ASN A 203 -0.09 -8.95 5.73
C ASN A 203 0.25 -10.44 5.56
N ARG A 204 1.01 -10.78 4.51
CA ARG A 204 1.52 -12.15 4.31
C ARG A 204 2.50 -12.56 5.41
N ARG A 205 3.48 -11.70 5.75
CA ARG A 205 4.55 -12.03 6.72
C ARG A 205 4.01 -12.23 8.13
N TYR A 206 3.23 -11.28 8.62
CA TYR A 206 2.80 -11.27 10.03
C TYR A 206 1.54 -12.09 10.22
N PHE A 207 0.64 -12.13 9.25
CA PHE A 207 -0.67 -12.75 9.43
C PHE A 207 -0.87 -14.05 8.66
N ASN A 208 0.15 -14.53 7.94
CA ASN A 208 0.06 -15.71 7.06
C ASN A 208 -1.12 -15.59 6.08
N SER A 209 -1.41 -14.37 5.62
CA SER A 209 -2.44 -14.12 4.64
C SER A 209 -2.15 -14.92 3.36
N LYS A 210 -3.10 -15.76 2.96
CA LYS A 210 -3.07 -16.49 1.67
C LYS A 210 -3.57 -15.62 0.51
N ASN A 211 -4.02 -14.40 0.80
CA ASN A 211 -4.62 -13.55 -0.22
C ASN A 211 -3.57 -13.16 -1.26
N LEU A 212 -4.03 -13.10 -2.52
CA LEU A 212 -3.17 -12.89 -3.69
C LEU A 212 -3.33 -11.49 -4.28
N SER A 213 -3.98 -10.58 -3.54
CA SER A 213 -4.14 -9.19 -3.96
C SER A 213 -2.77 -8.58 -4.30
N TYR A 214 -2.78 -7.71 -5.32
CA TYR A 214 -1.61 -6.93 -5.73
C TYR A 214 -0.29 -7.73 -5.87
N PRO A 215 -0.27 -8.89 -6.55
CA PRO A 215 0.90 -9.78 -6.54
C PRO A 215 2.13 -9.12 -7.18
N LYS A 216 1.91 -8.22 -8.14
CA LYS A 216 2.95 -7.39 -8.77
C LYS A 216 3.47 -6.29 -7.86
N LEU A 217 2.60 -5.56 -7.17
CA LEU A 217 3.02 -4.49 -6.26
C LEU A 217 3.76 -5.06 -5.04
N LYS A 218 3.27 -6.16 -4.47
CA LYS A 218 4.01 -6.93 -3.45
C LYS A 218 5.40 -7.29 -3.93
N LYS A 219 5.52 -7.69 -5.20
CA LYS A 219 6.82 -8.03 -5.77
C LYS A 219 7.73 -6.82 -5.94
N ILE A 220 7.20 -5.69 -6.37
CA ILE A 220 7.94 -4.43 -6.43
C ILE A 220 8.41 -4.02 -5.02
N ALA A 221 7.54 -4.12 -4.02
CA ALA A 221 7.86 -3.81 -2.64
C ALA A 221 9.02 -4.69 -2.09
N GLU A 222 9.01 -6.00 -2.38
CA GLU A 222 10.15 -6.90 -2.05
C GLU A 222 11.47 -6.50 -2.73
N LEU A 223 11.42 -5.81 -3.88
CA LEU A 223 12.60 -5.31 -4.59
C LEU A 223 13.04 -3.95 -4.05
N ILE A 224 12.10 -3.08 -3.67
CA ILE A 224 12.40 -1.80 -3.01
C ILE A 224 13.07 -2.03 -1.65
N GLU A 225 12.66 -3.06 -0.89
CA GLU A 225 13.35 -3.45 0.35
C GLU A 225 14.85 -3.73 0.19
N LEU A 226 15.33 -4.06 -1.01
CA LEU A 226 16.75 -4.30 -1.25
C LEU A 226 17.59 -3.02 -1.25
N PHE A 227 16.95 -1.85 -1.43
CA PHE A 227 17.61 -0.54 -1.33
C PHE A 227 17.82 -0.10 0.12
N TYR A 228 17.22 -0.82 1.08
CA TYR A 228 17.48 -0.64 2.50
C TYR A 228 18.63 -1.54 2.93
N GLU A 229 19.51 -1.03 3.78
CA GLU A 229 20.55 -1.85 4.44
C GLU A 229 19.91 -2.91 5.36
N ASP A 230 18.90 -2.51 6.14
CA ASP A 230 18.04 -3.41 6.91
C ASP A 230 16.57 -3.24 6.49
N LYS A 231 15.91 -4.33 6.11
CA LYS A 231 14.48 -4.34 5.80
C LYS A 231 13.62 -3.84 6.97
N LYS A 232 14.09 -3.96 8.22
CA LYS A 232 13.40 -3.45 9.41
C LYS A 232 13.29 -1.93 9.42
N ASP A 233 14.20 -1.23 8.75
CA ASP A 233 14.10 0.22 8.60
C ASP A 233 12.93 0.59 7.67
N MET A 234 12.69 -0.17 6.58
CA MET A 234 11.50 0.03 5.74
C MET A 234 10.20 -0.28 6.48
N GLU A 235 10.20 -1.26 7.37
CA GLU A 235 9.05 -1.54 8.24
C GLU A 235 8.77 -0.35 9.17
N ALA A 236 9.82 0.21 9.80
CA ALA A 236 9.70 1.40 10.63
C ALA A 236 9.20 2.61 9.83
N ASP A 237 9.78 2.87 8.65
CA ASP A 237 9.35 3.95 7.75
C ASP A 237 7.88 3.82 7.39
N PHE A 238 7.41 2.62 7.10
CA PHE A 238 6.01 2.35 6.80
C PHE A 238 5.11 2.71 7.99
N PHE A 239 5.41 2.22 9.20
CA PHE A 239 4.55 2.49 10.37
C PHE A 239 4.58 3.95 10.83
N HIS A 240 5.67 4.67 10.54
CA HIS A 240 5.78 6.11 10.80
C HIS A 240 5.23 7.00 9.67
N ALA A 241 4.68 6.40 8.61
CA ALA A 241 4.19 7.08 7.42
C ALA A 241 5.26 7.91 6.67
N ASN A 242 6.53 7.49 6.69
CA ASN A 242 7.65 8.33 6.30
C ASN A 242 8.09 8.12 4.85
N PHE A 243 7.38 8.78 3.94
CA PHE A 243 7.74 8.80 2.51
C PHE A 243 9.14 9.37 2.24
N TYR A 244 9.59 10.36 3.02
CA TYR A 244 10.89 11.00 2.79
C TYR A 244 12.07 10.10 3.16
N ASN A 245 11.96 9.27 4.20
CA ASN A 245 12.98 8.26 4.48
C ASN A 245 13.06 7.21 3.36
N LEU A 246 11.93 6.79 2.77
CA LEU A 246 11.95 5.94 1.59
C LEU A 246 12.75 6.58 0.45
N LEU A 247 12.52 7.87 0.17
CA LEU A 247 13.30 8.60 -0.83
C LEU A 247 14.79 8.69 -0.43
N ALA A 248 15.10 8.92 0.84
CA ALA A 248 16.47 8.96 1.34
C ALA A 248 17.19 7.63 1.08
N HIS A 249 16.59 6.50 1.44
CA HIS A 249 17.16 5.17 1.21
C HIS A 249 17.35 4.86 -0.28
N LEU A 250 16.35 5.17 -1.12
CA LEU A 250 16.50 5.00 -2.57
C LEU A 250 17.66 5.84 -3.10
N THR A 251 17.74 7.11 -2.71
CA THR A 251 18.72 8.07 -3.25
C THR A 251 20.16 7.85 -2.79
N GLN A 252 20.40 6.93 -1.85
CA GLN A 252 21.75 6.43 -1.57
C GLN A 252 22.33 5.65 -2.76
N SER A 253 21.47 5.02 -3.56
CA SER A 253 21.88 4.10 -4.62
C SER A 253 21.53 4.58 -6.03
N ILE A 254 20.57 5.49 -6.17
CA ILE A 254 20.08 5.98 -7.47
C ILE A 254 19.86 7.48 -7.41
N SER A 255 19.73 8.15 -8.54
CA SER A 255 19.37 9.57 -8.54
C SER A 255 17.95 9.79 -8.04
N TYR A 256 17.68 11.00 -7.54
CA TYR A 256 16.34 11.42 -7.12
C TYR A 256 15.29 11.22 -8.22
N ASP A 257 15.60 11.62 -9.46
CA ASP A 257 14.71 11.46 -10.60
C ASP A 257 14.39 9.98 -10.86
N GLU A 258 15.38 9.09 -10.75
CA GLU A 258 15.18 7.65 -10.89
C GLU A 258 14.30 7.09 -9.77
N ALA A 259 14.47 7.56 -8.53
CA ALA A 259 13.63 7.18 -7.40
C ALA A 259 12.17 7.61 -7.62
N ILE A 260 11.92 8.86 -8.02
CA ILE A 260 10.57 9.35 -8.32
C ILE A 260 9.95 8.59 -9.49
N ASN A 261 10.70 8.35 -10.58
CA ASN A 261 10.21 7.58 -11.71
C ASN A 261 9.82 6.15 -11.31
N MET A 262 10.62 5.50 -10.46
CA MET A 262 10.34 4.16 -9.96
C MET A 262 9.04 4.12 -9.14
N LEU A 263 8.80 5.12 -8.30
CA LEU A 263 7.58 5.22 -7.50
C LEU A 263 6.34 5.51 -8.37
N ILE A 264 6.48 6.40 -9.35
CA ILE A 264 5.42 6.68 -10.35
C ILE A 264 5.07 5.43 -11.16
N ASP A 265 6.09 4.69 -11.61
CA ASP A 265 5.89 3.43 -12.34
C ASP A 265 5.19 2.38 -11.47
N THR A 266 5.48 2.37 -10.17
CA THR A 266 4.81 1.51 -9.20
C THR A 266 3.33 1.88 -9.06
N ASP A 267 3.02 3.17 -8.97
CA ASP A 267 1.64 3.68 -8.95
C ASP A 267 0.89 3.36 -10.25
N TYR A 268 1.56 3.38 -11.41
CA TYR A 268 0.94 2.95 -12.67
C TYR A 268 0.44 1.51 -12.61
N ILE A 269 1.21 0.58 -12.02
CA ILE A 269 0.82 -0.83 -11.89
C ILE A 269 -0.42 -1.01 -11.01
N LEU A 270 -0.63 -0.13 -10.03
CA LEU A 270 -1.85 -0.16 -9.21
C LEU A 270 -3.10 0.04 -10.06
N TYR A 271 -3.05 0.95 -11.03
CA TYR A 271 -4.17 1.25 -11.91
C TYR A 271 -4.25 0.31 -13.13
N HIS A 272 -3.13 -0.29 -13.53
CA HIS A 272 -3.04 -1.20 -14.69
C HIS A 272 -2.44 -2.56 -14.29
N PRO A 273 -3.09 -3.32 -13.37
CA PRO A 273 -2.50 -4.53 -12.77
C PRO A 273 -2.29 -5.67 -13.79
N HIS A 274 -2.95 -5.62 -14.95
CA HIS A 274 -2.79 -6.62 -16.01
C HIS A 274 -1.67 -6.31 -17.00
N ASP A 275 -1.00 -5.15 -16.92
CA ASP A 275 0.10 -4.81 -17.83
C ASP A 275 1.38 -5.58 -17.46
N ASN A 276 1.52 -6.79 -17.99
CA ASN A 276 2.67 -7.66 -17.73
C ASN A 276 3.95 -7.15 -18.38
N LYS A 277 3.83 -6.49 -19.54
CA LYS A 277 4.98 -5.93 -20.25
C LYS A 277 5.55 -4.75 -19.45
N TYR A 278 4.69 -3.84 -18.99
CA TYR A 278 5.13 -2.72 -18.16
C TYR A 278 5.78 -3.20 -16.85
N PHE A 279 5.14 -4.17 -16.17
CA PHE A 279 5.70 -4.76 -14.95
C PHE A 279 7.07 -5.41 -15.17
N LYS A 280 7.27 -6.11 -16.29
CA LYS A 280 8.58 -6.68 -16.64
C LYS A 280 9.64 -5.57 -16.78
N ASN A 281 9.32 -4.51 -17.51
CA ASN A 281 10.22 -3.37 -17.72
C ASN A 281 10.59 -2.70 -16.39
N ILE A 282 9.63 -2.50 -15.48
CA ILE A 282 9.92 -1.94 -14.14
C ILE A 282 10.97 -2.79 -13.42
N LYS A 283 10.79 -4.11 -13.37
CA LYS A 283 11.76 -4.99 -12.68
C LYS A 283 13.15 -4.95 -13.31
N GLU A 284 13.22 -4.91 -14.64
CA GLU A 284 14.49 -4.82 -15.37
C GLU A 284 15.18 -3.48 -15.12
N ASN A 285 14.42 -2.38 -15.12
CA ASN A 285 14.93 -1.05 -14.78
C ASN A 285 15.43 -0.99 -13.33
N MET A 286 14.65 -1.47 -12.36
CA MET A 286 15.08 -1.53 -10.96
C MET A 286 16.35 -2.37 -10.80
N TYR A 287 16.46 -3.51 -11.50
CA TYR A 287 17.67 -4.32 -11.47
C TYR A 287 18.88 -3.58 -12.03
N SER A 288 18.71 -2.90 -13.18
CA SER A 288 19.76 -2.11 -13.81
C SER A 288 20.27 -1.03 -12.85
N LEU A 289 19.34 -0.26 -12.29
CA LEU A 289 19.62 0.81 -11.32
C LEU A 289 20.35 0.27 -10.08
N TYR A 290 19.78 -0.76 -9.44
CA TYR A 290 20.38 -1.40 -8.28
C TYR A 290 21.80 -1.93 -8.59
N SER A 291 21.99 -2.51 -9.77
CA SER A 291 23.27 -3.12 -10.15
C SER A 291 24.40 -2.13 -10.41
N GLN A 292 24.14 -0.84 -10.56
CA GLN A 292 25.18 0.15 -10.81
C GLN A 292 26.08 0.34 -9.58
N ASN A 293 25.49 0.29 -8.37
CA ASN A 293 26.17 0.71 -7.14
C ASN A 293 26.35 -0.41 -6.09
N HIS A 294 25.94 -1.65 -6.40
CA HIS A 294 26.02 -2.78 -5.46
C HIS A 294 27.06 -3.83 -5.85
N SER A 295 27.44 -4.69 -4.91
CA SER A 295 28.35 -5.81 -5.09
C SER A 295 27.77 -6.93 -5.97
N LYS A 296 28.62 -7.86 -6.42
CA LYS A 296 28.18 -9.01 -7.22
C LYS A 296 27.17 -9.89 -6.48
N SER A 297 27.36 -10.14 -5.19
CA SER A 297 26.46 -10.95 -4.35
C SER A 297 25.08 -10.31 -4.19
N GLU A 298 25.03 -8.99 -4.04
CA GLU A 298 23.77 -8.24 -3.94
C GLU A 298 23.01 -8.26 -5.28
N LYS A 299 23.73 -8.10 -6.40
CA LYS A 299 23.15 -8.24 -7.76
C LYS A 299 22.51 -9.60 -7.99
N GLU A 300 23.17 -10.69 -7.58
CA GLU A 300 22.62 -12.03 -7.72
C GLU A 300 21.40 -12.24 -6.81
N THR A 301 21.43 -11.70 -5.59
CA THR A 301 20.26 -11.69 -4.69
C THR A 301 19.08 -10.98 -5.34
N PHE A 302 19.31 -9.81 -5.96
CA PHE A 302 18.28 -9.08 -6.68
C PHE A 302 17.73 -9.90 -7.86
N LYS A 303 18.59 -10.44 -8.74
CA LYS A 303 18.18 -11.27 -9.89
C LYS A 303 17.26 -12.41 -9.48
N VAL A 304 17.68 -13.18 -8.47
CA VAL A 304 16.93 -14.31 -7.94
C VAL A 304 15.56 -13.86 -7.44
N LYS A 305 15.52 -12.80 -6.63
CA LYS A 305 14.25 -12.24 -6.16
C LYS A 305 13.41 -11.77 -7.35
N ALA A 306 13.94 -10.95 -8.25
CA ALA A 306 13.22 -10.38 -9.40
C ALA A 306 12.75 -11.42 -10.42
N LYS A 307 13.24 -12.67 -10.34
CA LYS A 307 13.02 -13.73 -11.33
C LYS A 307 13.43 -13.28 -12.73
N LEU A 308 14.54 -12.56 -12.82
CA LEU A 308 15.20 -12.23 -14.08
C LEU A 308 16.04 -13.46 -14.43
N LYS A 309 15.60 -14.23 -15.43
CA LYS A 309 16.34 -15.38 -15.97
C LYS A 309 17.18 -14.92 -17.15
#